data_AF-X1R889-F1
#
_entry.id   AF-X1R889-F1
#
_cell.length_a   1.000
_cell.length_b   1.000
_cell.length_c   1.000
_cell.angle_alpha   90.00
_cell.angle_beta   90.00
_cell.angle_gamma   90.00
#
_symmetry.space_group_name_H-M   'P 1'
#
loop_
_entity.id
_entity.type
_entity.pdbx_description
1 polymer ?
#
loop_
_entity_poly.entity_id
_entity_poly.type
_entity_poly.pdbx_seq_one_letter_code
_entity_poly.pdbx_strand_id
1 'polypeptide(L)' 'MIICFYKKTFLNDLARIPLGYRKRIERLVFEEIPNLDNIFNALDIKKMRGYR' A
#
# COMPACT_ATOMS: atom_id res chain seq x y z
N MET A 1 -10.72 -0.90 12.16
CA MET A 1 -9.64 -0.05 11.64
C MET A 1 -8.32 -0.54 12.20
N ILE A 2 -7.46 -1.09 11.36
CA ILE A 2 -6.15 -1.61 11.76
C ILE A 2 -5.13 -0.46 11.72
N ILE A 3 -4.22 -0.41 12.69
CA ILE A 3 -3.12 0.58 12.69
C ILE A 3 -2.06 0.14 11.70
N CYS A 4 -1.86 0.90 10.63
CA CYS A 4 -0.84 0.66 9.61
C CYS A 4 0.44 1.45 9.92
N PHE A 5 1.59 0.77 9.90
CA PHE A 5 2.90 1.40 10.03
C PHE A 5 3.55 1.57 8.67
N TYR A 6 4.07 2.77 8.40
CA TYR A 6 4.72 3.10 7.14
C TYR A 6 6.21 3.33 7.32
N LYS A 7 6.98 3.08 6.25
CA LYS A 7 8.38 3.51 6.22
C LYS A 7 8.45 5.03 6.28
N LYS A 8 9.45 5.56 7.00
CA LYS A 8 9.68 7.02 7.09
C LYS A 8 9.88 7.68 5.72
N THR A 9 10.42 6.96 4.74
CA THR A 9 10.65 7.48 3.39
C THR A 9 9.40 7.44 2.50
N PHE A 10 8.33 6.77 2.92
CA PHE A 10 7.18 6.48 2.06
C PHE A 10 6.57 7.73 1.43
N LEU A 11 6.35 8.79 2.21
CA LEU A 11 5.79 10.04 1.70
C LEU A 11 6.74 10.73 0.69
N ASN A 12 8.04 10.68 0.94
CA ASN A 12 9.04 11.22 0.02
C ASN A 12 9.09 10.42 -1.30
N ASP A 13 8.99 9.10 -1.21
CA ASP A 13 8.96 8.20 -2.37
C ASP A 13 7.67 8.43 -3.18
N LEU A 14 6.53 8.55 -2.50
CA LEU A 14 5.22 8.84 -3.10
C LEU A 14 5.17 10.21 -3.79
N ALA A 15 5.83 11.22 -3.21
CA ALA A 15 5.95 12.56 -3.77
C ALA A 15 6.79 12.62 -5.06
N ARG A 16 7.52 11.56 -5.40
CA ARG A 16 8.28 11.45 -6.66
C ARG A 16 7.50 10.73 -7.77
N ILE A 17 6.37 10.10 -7.44
CA ILE A 17 5.53 9.36 -8.38
C ILE A 17 4.63 10.34 -9.18
N PRO A 18 4.39 10.11 -10.48
CA PRO A 18 3.44 10.90 -11.27
C PRO A 18 2.03 10.94 -10.66
N LEU A 19 1.35 12.08 -10.79
CA LEU A 19 0.06 12.37 -10.15
C LEU A 19 -1.02 11.29 -10.35
N GLY A 20 -1.12 10.71 -11.55
CA GLY A 20 -2.11 9.66 -11.84
C GLY A 20 -1.91 8.41 -10.98
N TYR A 21 -0.67 7.97 -10.80
CA TYR A 21 -0.34 6.83 -9.96
C TYR A 21 -0.35 7.18 -8.47
N ARG A 22 0.08 8.39 -8.12
CA ARG A 22 0.08 8.88 -6.73
C ARG A 22 -1.31 8.78 -6.11
N LYS A 23 -2.33 9.33 -6.77
CA LYS A 23 -3.71 9.32 -6.25
C LYS A 23 -4.23 7.89 -6.02
N ARG A 24 -3.88 6.97 -6.92
CA ARG A 24 -4.27 5.56 -6.81
C ARG A 24 -3.59 4.89 -5.61
N ILE A 25 -2.31 5.18 -5.39
CA ILE A 25 -1.55 4.65 -4.25
C ILE A 25 -2.07 5.25 -2.93
N GLU A 26 -2.34 6.55 -2.88
CA GLU A 26 -2.88 7.23 -1.68
C GLU A 26 -4.19 6.60 -1.23
N ARG A 27 -5.14 6.43 -2.17
CA ARG A 27 -6.43 5.80 -1.88
C ARG A 27 -6.26 4.37 -1.37
N LEU A 28 -5.44 3.57 -2.04
CA LEU A 28 -5.19 2.19 -1.63
C LEU A 28 -4.58 2.11 -0.22
N VAL A 29 -3.56 2.94 0.05
CA VAL A 29 -2.74 2.85 1.27
C VAL A 29 -3.45 3.46 2.48
N PHE A 30 -4.09 4.62 2.33
CA PHE A 30 -4.67 5.35 3.45
C PHE A 30 -6.16 5.09 3.66
N GLU A 31 -6.89 4.63 2.64
CA GLU A 31 -8.33 4.37 2.74
C GLU A 31 -8.66 2.88 2.64
N GLU A 32 -8.18 2.18 1.62
CA GLU A 32 -8.60 0.79 1.39
C GLU A 32 -7.94 -0.17 2.40
N ILE A 33 -6.61 -0.23 2.46
CA ILE A 33 -5.87 -1.17 3.32
C ILE A 33 -6.26 -1.08 4.81
N PRO A 34 -6.36 0.11 5.45
CA PRO A 34 -6.70 0.20 6.88
C PRO A 34 -8.12 -0.27 7.22
N ASN A 35 -9.00 -0.31 6.22
CA ASN A 35 -10.39 -0.75 6.32
C ASN A 35 -10.59 -2.23 5.93
N LEU A 36 -9.55 -2.89 5.41
CA LEU A 36 -9.59 -4.31 5.11
C LEU A 36 -9.17 -5.14 6.33
N ASP A 37 -9.95 -6.18 6.65
CA ASP A 37 -9.56 -7.15 7.68
C ASP A 37 -8.38 -8.01 7.23
N ASN A 38 -8.29 -8.32 5.94
CA ASN A 38 -7.20 -9.09 5.35
C ASN A 38 -6.92 -8.69 3.89
N ILE A 39 -5.76 -8.08 3.67
CA ILE A 39 -5.30 -7.65 2.34
C ILE A 39 -5.08 -8.81 1.36
N PHE A 40 -4.79 -10.02 1.83
CA PHE A 40 -4.54 -11.18 0.96
C PHE A 40 -5.84 -11.75 0.37
N ASN A 41 -6.99 -11.47 0.98
CA ASN A 41 -8.29 -11.95 0.50
C ASN A 41 -8.97 -10.92 -0.41
N ALA A 42 -8.68 -9.63 -0.21
CA ALA A 42 -9.36 -8.54 -0.91
C ALA A 42 -8.59 -8.00 -2.13
N LEU A 43 -7.27 -8.19 -2.17
CA LEU A 43 -6.42 -7.74 -3.26
C LEU A 43 -5.72 -8.95 -3.89
N ASP A 44 -5.40 -8.87 -5.19
CA ASP A 44 -4.59 -9.88 -5.89
C ASP A 44 -3.12 -9.79 -5.46
N ILE A 45 -2.87 -10.03 -4.18
CA ILE A 45 -1.57 -9.98 -3.52
C ILE A 45 -1.14 -11.40 -3.26
N LYS A 46 -0.03 -11.80 -3.87
CA LYS A 46 0.66 -13.05 -3.58
C LYS A 46 1.94 -12.74 -2.82
N LYS A 47 2.23 -13.57 -1.81
CA LYS A 47 3.50 -13.50 -1.09
C LYS A 47 4.62 -13.78 -2.09
N MET A 48 5.50 -12.81 -2.32
CA MET A 48 6.72 -13.02 -3.09
C MET A 48 7.56 -14.09 -2.38
N ARG A 49 7.94 -15.15 -3.10
CA ARG A 49 8.92 -16.12 -2.61
C ARG A 49 10.31 -15.61 -3.00
N GLY A 50 11.21 -15.54 -2.03
CA GLY A 50 12.61 -15.21 -2.31
C GLY A 50 13.25 -16.27 -3.21
N TYR A 51 14.31 -15.88 -3.91
CA TYR A 51 15.16 -16.83 -4.63
C TYR A 51 15.85 -17.75 -3.61
N ARG A 52 15.72 -19.06 -3.78
CA ARG A 52 16.50 -20.07 -3.06
C ARG A 52 17.69 -20.47 -3.90
#